data_AF-A0A3N5W0H1-F1
#
_entry.id   AF-A0A3N5W0H1-F1
#
_cell.length_a   1.000
_cell.length_b   1.000
_cell.length_c   1.000
_cell.angle_alpha   90.00
_cell.angle_beta   90.00
_cell.angle_gamma   90.00
#
_symmetry.space_group_name_H-M   'P 1'
#
loop_
_entity.id
_entity.type
_entity.pdbx_description
1 polymer ?
#
loop_
_entity_poly.entity_id
_entity_poly.type
_entity_poly.pdbx_seq_one_letter_code
_entity_poly.pdbx_strand_id
1 'polypeptide(L)'
;AHYNEYDFFYLHIKDLDKAGEDGDFDAKKKAIEAVDRLLVRLDDLPDKVVIVTGDHSTPAVMRGHSFHPVPFLINGRLVRPDATRDFTETSAAAGSLGRFPAREILPLALAHAGRLKKFGA
;
A
#
# COMPACT_ATOMS: atom_id res chain seq x y z
N ALA A 1 12.49 -1.78 19.47
CA ALA A 1 13.71 -1.20 20.05
C ALA A 1 14.24 -0.04 19.20
N HIS A 2 14.37 -0.19 17.88
CA HIS A 2 15.01 0.80 17.00
C HIS A 2 14.06 1.80 16.30
N TYR A 3 12.82 1.97 16.76
CA TYR A 3 11.84 2.81 16.04
C TYR A 3 12.33 4.27 15.88
N ASN A 4 13.00 4.82 16.89
CA ASN A 4 13.47 6.20 16.86
C ASN A 4 14.78 6.39 16.05
N GLU A 5 15.34 5.34 15.45
CA GLU A 5 16.60 5.39 14.69
C GLU A 5 16.37 5.51 13.18
N TYR A 6 15.12 5.37 12.72
CA TYR A 6 14.78 5.35 11.30
C TYR A 6 13.62 6.28 10.97
N ASP A 7 13.70 6.90 9.80
CA ASP A 7 12.67 7.77 9.24
C ASP A 7 11.75 7.06 8.25
N PHE A 8 12.13 5.85 7.81
CA PHE A 8 11.44 5.08 6.80
C PHE A 8 11.45 3.60 7.15
N PHE A 9 10.28 2.98 7.09
CA PHE A 9 10.08 1.57 7.38
C PHE A 9 9.41 0.91 6.16
N TYR A 10 10.01 -0.18 5.69
CA TYR A 10 9.45 -1.02 4.64
C TYR A 10 9.07 -2.37 5.22
N LEU A 11 7.79 -2.73 5.07
CA LEU A 11 7.25 -3.99 5.56
C LEU A 11 6.76 -4.79 4.36
N HIS A 12 7.31 -5.99 4.18
CA HIS A 12 6.94 -6.89 3.10
C HIS A 12 6.28 -8.15 3.67
N ILE A 13 5.09 -8.48 3.16
CA ILE A 13 4.26 -9.56 3.67
C ILE A 13 4.05 -10.58 2.55
N LYS A 14 4.79 -11.69 2.61
CA LYS A 14 4.89 -12.65 1.50
C LYS A 14 3.72 -13.63 1.40
N ASP A 15 3.03 -13.91 2.51
CA ASP A 15 2.03 -14.98 2.59
C ASP A 15 0.84 -14.80 1.62
N LEU A 16 0.51 -13.55 1.27
CA LEU A 16 -0.59 -13.23 0.35
C LEU A 16 -0.29 -13.69 -1.08
N ASP A 17 0.96 -13.59 -1.49
CA ASP A 17 1.41 -14.04 -2.81
C ASP A 17 1.45 -15.56 -2.88
N LYS A 18 2.00 -16.21 -1.86
CA LYS A 18 2.03 -17.67 -1.75
C LYS A 18 0.63 -18.28 -1.87
N ALA A 19 -0.34 -17.75 -1.13
CA ALA A 19 -1.73 -18.22 -1.21
C ALA A 19 -2.34 -18.00 -2.62
N GLY A 20 -1.92 -16.94 -3.32
CA GLY A 20 -2.30 -16.69 -4.71
C GLY A 20 -1.73 -17.73 -5.68
N GLU A 21 -0.44 -18.04 -5.57
CA GLU A 21 0.24 -19.08 -6.35
C GLU A 21 -0.35 -20.48 -6.11
N ASP A 22 -0.67 -20.80 -4.85
CA ASP A 22 -1.33 -22.07 -4.47
C ASP A 22 -2.79 -22.16 -4.95
N GLY A 23 -3.37 -21.05 -5.39
CA GLY A 23 -4.77 -20.94 -5.79
C GLY A 23 -5.76 -21.03 -4.63
N ASP A 24 -5.29 -20.80 -3.41
CA ASP A 24 -6.09 -20.85 -2.19
C ASP A 24 -6.66 -19.46 -1.88
N PHE A 25 -7.87 -19.22 -2.38
CA PHE A 25 -8.59 -17.97 -2.16
C PHE A 25 -8.85 -17.69 -0.67
N ASP A 26 -9.23 -18.70 0.11
CA ASP A 26 -9.59 -18.53 1.51
C ASP A 26 -8.35 -18.23 2.36
N ALA A 27 -7.21 -18.88 2.08
CA ALA A 27 -5.95 -18.54 2.71
C ALA A 27 -5.53 -17.10 2.37
N LYS A 28 -5.67 -16.69 1.10
CA LYS A 28 -5.32 -15.33 0.67
C LYS A 28 -6.20 -14.28 1.39
N LYS A 29 -7.50 -14.52 1.49
CA LYS A 29 -8.44 -13.69 2.25
C LYS A 29 -8.04 -13.59 3.73
N LYS A 30 -7.80 -14.72 4.39
CA LYS A 30 -7.38 -14.76 5.80
C LYS A 30 -6.08 -14.00 6.04
N ALA A 31 -5.12 -14.10 5.11
CA ALA A 31 -3.87 -13.36 5.19
C ALA A 31 -4.11 -11.83 5.10
N ILE A 32 -4.93 -11.38 4.15
CA ILE A 32 -5.33 -9.95 4.04
C ILE A 32 -5.98 -9.46 5.34
N GLU A 33 -6.94 -10.20 5.89
CA GLU A 33 -7.61 -9.85 7.15
C GLU A 33 -6.64 -9.81 8.36
N ALA A 34 -5.61 -10.66 8.35
CA ALA A 34 -4.57 -10.63 9.37
C ALA A 34 -3.71 -9.37 9.28
N VAL A 35 -3.38 -8.93 8.06
CA VAL A 35 -2.69 -7.65 7.84
C VAL A 35 -3.56 -6.48 8.29
N ASP A 36 -4.83 -6.46 7.89
CA ASP A 36 -5.79 -5.41 8.25
C ASP A 36 -5.88 -5.17 9.77
N ARG A 37 -5.98 -6.27 10.55
CA ARG A 37 -5.95 -6.20 12.03
C ARG A 37 -4.65 -5.64 12.62
N LEU A 38 -3.55 -5.67 11.88
CA LEU A 38 -2.28 -5.08 12.32
C LEU A 38 -2.16 -3.61 11.91
N LEU A 39 -2.84 -3.17 10.84
CA LEU A 39 -2.77 -1.80 10.34
C LEU A 39 -3.30 -0.77 11.35
N VAL A 40 -4.31 -1.13 12.15
CA VAL A 40 -4.83 -0.26 13.24
C VAL A 40 -3.75 0.18 14.22
N ARG A 41 -2.67 -0.60 14.38
CA ARG A 41 -1.54 -0.21 15.26
C ARG A 41 -0.76 0.98 14.73
N LEU A 42 -0.93 1.31 13.44
CA LEU A 42 -0.31 2.49 12.85
C LEU A 42 -1.05 3.76 13.26
N ASP A 43 -2.35 3.71 13.59
CA ASP A 43 -3.17 4.89 13.90
C ASP A 43 -2.59 5.73 15.06
N ASP A 44 -1.94 5.08 16.02
CA ASP A 44 -1.32 5.73 17.17
C ASP A 44 0.02 6.43 16.87
N LEU A 45 0.63 6.20 15.70
CA LEU A 45 1.91 6.83 15.36
C LEU A 45 1.70 8.29 14.89
N PRO A 46 2.31 9.29 15.55
CA PRO A 46 2.16 10.69 15.19
C PRO A 46 2.90 11.03 13.89
N ASP A 47 2.38 12.01 13.13
CA ASP A 47 2.98 12.57 11.90
C ASP A 47 3.45 11.53 10.85
N LYS A 48 2.81 10.36 10.83
CA LYS A 48 3.09 9.28 9.89
C LYS A 48 2.56 9.57 8.48
N VAL A 49 3.26 9.02 7.49
CA VAL A 49 2.74 8.76 6.15
C VAL A 49 2.70 7.25 5.97
N VAL A 50 1.52 6.70 5.74
CA VAL A 50 1.31 5.27 5.54
C VAL A 50 0.98 5.01 4.08
N ILE A 51 1.68 4.06 3.49
CA ILE A 51 1.41 3.59 2.13
C ILE A 51 1.13 2.10 2.19
N VAL A 52 0.06 1.66 1.52
CA VAL A 52 -0.32 0.26 1.37
C VAL A 52 -0.49 -0.05 -0.11
N THR A 53 0.20 -1.07 -0.60
CA THR A 53 0.12 -1.55 -1.99
C THR A 53 0.69 -2.97 -2.08
N GLY A 54 0.41 -3.66 -3.20
CA GLY A 54 1.22 -4.80 -3.65
C GLY A 54 2.38 -4.35 -4.52
N ASP A 55 3.37 -5.22 -4.70
CA ASP A 55 4.41 -5.12 -5.73
C ASP A 55 3.94 -5.71 -7.07
N HIS A 56 3.07 -6.72 -7.03
CA HIS A 56 2.36 -7.26 -8.19
C HIS A 56 1.03 -7.94 -7.80
N SER A 57 0.24 -8.30 -8.82
CA SER A 57 -1.02 -9.01 -8.66
C SER A 57 -0.84 -10.52 -8.86
N THR A 58 -1.29 -11.33 -7.90
CA THR A 58 -1.26 -12.81 -7.99
C THR A 58 -2.67 -13.39 -7.75
N PRO A 59 -3.59 -13.36 -8.74
CA PRO A 59 -4.96 -13.83 -8.56
C PRO A 59 -5.01 -15.33 -8.29
N ALA A 60 -5.73 -15.76 -7.25
CA ALA A 60 -5.82 -17.18 -6.88
C ALA A 60 -6.40 -18.06 -8.02
N VAL A 61 -7.32 -17.50 -8.81
CA VAL A 61 -7.87 -18.19 -10.00
C VAL A 61 -6.84 -18.42 -11.10
N MET A 62 -5.75 -17.63 -11.13
CA MET A 62 -4.68 -17.76 -12.12
C MET A 62 -3.50 -18.61 -11.63
N ARG A 63 -3.33 -18.79 -10.31
CA ARG A 63 -2.20 -19.53 -9.71
C ARG A 63 -0.86 -19.04 -10.24
N GLY A 64 -0.70 -17.72 -10.26
CA GLY A 64 0.43 -17.08 -10.91
C GLY A 64 0.33 -15.56 -10.87
N HIS A 65 1.47 -14.91 -11.02
CA HIS A 65 1.54 -13.47 -11.23
C HIS A 65 0.75 -13.04 -12.48
N SER A 66 0.20 -11.83 -12.46
CA SER A 66 -0.58 -11.26 -13.54
C SER A 66 -0.21 -9.79 -13.80
N PHE A 67 -0.56 -9.29 -14.98
CA PHE A 67 -0.30 -7.92 -15.43
C PHE A 67 -1.30 -6.88 -14.89
N HIS A 68 -2.28 -7.31 -14.08
CA HIS A 68 -3.28 -6.43 -13.52
C HIS A 68 -2.65 -5.41 -12.57
N PRO A 69 -3.12 -4.14 -12.59
CA PRO A 69 -2.63 -3.14 -11.65
C PRO A 69 -2.95 -3.55 -10.20
N VAL A 70 -2.12 -3.07 -9.28
CA VAL A 70 -2.32 -3.25 -7.83
C VAL A 70 -3.02 -2.03 -7.24
N PRO A 71 -3.87 -2.20 -6.22
CA PRO A 71 -4.46 -1.07 -5.51
C PRO A 71 -3.38 -0.33 -4.71
N PHE A 72 -3.46 0.99 -4.67
CA PHE A 72 -2.53 1.86 -3.95
C PHE A 72 -3.30 2.81 -3.03
N LEU A 73 -2.87 2.89 -1.77
CA LEU A 73 -3.40 3.82 -0.78
C LEU A 73 -2.25 4.60 -0.14
N ILE A 74 -2.44 5.91 0.03
CA ILE A 74 -1.58 6.77 0.82
C ILE A 74 -2.43 7.53 1.84
N ASN A 75 -2.02 7.48 3.10
CA ASN A 75 -2.62 8.19 4.21
C ASN A 75 -1.57 9.07 4.89
N GLY A 76 -1.95 10.28 5.28
CA GLY A 76 -1.09 11.21 5.99
C GLY A 76 -1.73 12.58 6.10
N ARG A 77 -1.16 13.43 6.95
CA ARG A 77 -1.72 14.76 7.28
C ARG A 77 -1.95 15.67 6.07
N LEU A 78 -1.11 15.55 5.04
CA LEU A 78 -1.15 16.41 3.84
C LEU A 78 -1.89 15.76 2.65
N VAL A 79 -2.49 14.57 2.84
CA VAL A 79 -3.28 13.92 1.80
C VAL A 79 -4.55 14.74 1.55
N ARG A 80 -4.94 14.86 0.28
CA ARG A 80 -6.27 15.35 -0.12
C ARG A 80 -7.17 14.12 -0.28
N PRO A 81 -8.11 13.85 0.64
CA PRO A 81 -8.98 12.70 0.53
C PRO A 81 -9.87 12.79 -0.70
N ASP A 82 -10.13 11.66 -1.33
CA ASP A 82 -11.17 11.53 -2.36
C ASP A 82 -12.43 10.86 -1.78
N ALA A 83 -13.36 10.47 -2.64
CA ALA A 83 -14.64 9.91 -2.23
C ALA A 83 -14.59 8.40 -1.91
N THR A 84 -13.44 7.74 -2.09
CA THR A 84 -13.30 6.30 -1.84
C THR A 84 -13.38 6.01 -0.34
N ARG A 85 -13.99 4.87 0.02
CA ARG A 85 -14.22 4.48 1.43
C ARG A 85 -13.63 3.13 1.80
N ASP A 86 -13.27 2.32 0.79
CA ASP A 86 -12.81 0.95 0.96
C ASP A 86 -11.54 0.74 0.13
N PHE A 87 -10.64 -0.13 0.60
CA PHE A 87 -9.42 -0.49 -0.13
C PHE A 87 -9.62 -1.79 -0.90
N THR A 88 -10.01 -1.66 -2.16
CA THR A 88 -10.23 -2.77 -3.11
C THR A 88 -9.73 -2.36 -4.50
N GLU A 89 -9.59 -3.32 -5.42
CA GLU A 89 -9.22 -3.05 -6.82
C GLU A 89 -10.22 -2.10 -7.50
N THR A 90 -11.52 -2.28 -7.25
CA THR A 90 -12.58 -1.43 -7.82
C THR A 90 -12.55 -0.02 -7.26
N SER A 91 -12.42 0.14 -5.94
CA SER A 91 -12.32 1.46 -5.30
C SER A 91 -11.05 2.20 -5.73
N ALA A 92 -9.92 1.49 -5.81
CA ALA A 92 -8.65 2.08 -6.26
C ALA A 92 -8.71 2.59 -7.71
N ALA A 93 -9.47 1.92 -8.59
CA ALA A 93 -9.68 2.38 -9.96
C ALA A 93 -10.44 3.73 -10.05
N ALA A 94 -11.21 4.08 -9.02
CA ALA A 94 -11.92 5.35 -8.92
C ALA A 94 -11.17 6.42 -8.11
N GLY A 95 -10.01 6.07 -7.53
CA GLY A 95 -9.21 6.96 -6.70
C GLY A 95 -8.61 8.13 -7.49
N SER A 96 -8.48 9.28 -6.83
CA SER A 96 -8.03 10.54 -7.45
C SER A 96 -6.58 10.53 -7.94
N LEU A 97 -5.75 9.59 -7.47
CA LEU A 97 -4.38 9.39 -7.95
C LEU A 97 -4.33 8.79 -9.36
N GLY A 98 -5.42 8.15 -9.80
CA GLY A 98 -5.46 7.42 -11.07
C GLY A 98 -4.42 6.29 -11.14
N ARG A 99 -4.06 5.90 -12.36
CA ARG A 99 -3.04 4.88 -12.61
C ARG A 99 -1.70 5.53 -12.91
N PHE A 100 -0.66 5.18 -12.14
CA PHE A 100 0.67 5.74 -12.28
C PHE A 100 1.78 4.67 -12.13
N PRO A 101 3.01 4.93 -12.59
CA PRO A 101 4.13 3.99 -12.45
C PRO A 101 4.60 3.83 -11.00
N ALA A 102 4.92 2.60 -10.57
CA ALA A 102 5.36 2.32 -9.19
C ALA A 102 6.62 3.11 -8.75
N ARG A 103 7.48 3.53 -9.69
CA ARG A 103 8.64 4.39 -9.39
C ARG A 103 8.27 5.75 -8.80
N GLU A 104 7.03 6.21 -8.99
CA GLU A 104 6.56 7.50 -8.44
C GLU A 104 6.13 7.37 -6.96
N ILE A 105 6.05 6.16 -6.41
CA ILE A 105 5.61 5.93 -5.01
C ILE A 105 6.55 6.62 -4.00
N LEU A 106 7.87 6.47 -4.15
CA LEU A 106 8.82 7.11 -3.22
C LEU A 106 8.83 8.64 -3.33
N PRO A 107 8.85 9.25 -4.53
CA PRO A 107 8.64 10.69 -4.68
C PRO A 107 7.37 11.19 -3.99
N LEU A 108 6.24 10.49 -4.15
CA LEU A 108 4.98 10.83 -3.47
C LEU A 108 5.10 10.71 -1.95
N ALA A 109 5.71 9.61 -1.46
CA ALA A 109 5.94 9.40 -0.02
C ALA A 109 6.76 10.55 0.59
N LEU A 110 7.87 10.93 -0.06
CA LEU A 110 8.74 12.01 0.38
C LEU A 110 8.03 13.36 0.33
N ALA A 111 7.19 13.61 -0.68
CA ALA A 111 6.39 14.82 -0.76
C ALA A 111 5.40 14.92 0.42
N HIS A 112 4.65 13.86 0.71
CA HIS A 112 3.72 13.82 1.84
C HIS A 112 4.41 13.88 3.20
N ALA A 113 5.63 13.38 3.31
CA ALA A 113 6.46 13.45 4.52
C ALA A 113 7.19 14.80 4.69
N GLY A 114 7.05 15.75 3.75
CA GLY A 114 7.77 17.03 3.79
C GLY A 114 9.28 16.90 3.60
N ARG A 115 9.73 15.79 2.97
CA ARG A 115 11.14 15.44 2.75
C ARG A 115 11.61 15.59 1.31
N LEU A 116 10.75 16.10 0.43
CA LEU A 116 11.11 16.41 -0.95
C LEU A 116 11.82 17.77 -1.01
N LYS A 117 13.01 17.82 -1.60
CA LYS A 117 13.71 19.08 -1.86
C LYS A 117 13.20 19.69 -3.16
N LYS A 118 12.96 21.00 -3.14
CA LYS A 118 12.66 21.76 -4.35
C LYS A 118 13.88 21.72 -5.29
N PHE A 119 13.63 21.47 -6.57
CA PHE A 119 14.66 21.54 -7.61
C PHE A 119 14.47 22.84 -8.41
N GLY A 120 15.50 23.70 -8.40
CA GLY A 120 15.41 25.06 -8.91
C GLY A 120 14.56 26.00 -8.02
N ALA A 121 14.50 27.27 -8.40
CA ALA A 121 13.78 28.41 -7.79
C ALA A 121 13.93 28.61 -6.27
#